data_AF-A0A3B0V4L0-F1
#
_entry.id   AF-A0A3B0V4L0-F1
#
_cell.length_a   1.000
_cell.length_b   1.000
_cell.length_c   1.000
_cell.angle_alpha   90.00
_cell.angle_beta   90.00
_cell.angle_gamma   90.00
#
_symmetry.space_group_name_H-M   'P 1'
#
loop_
_entity.id
_entity.type
_entity.pdbx_description
1 polymer ?
#
loop_
_entity_poly.entity_id
_entity_poly.type
_entity_poly.pdbx_seq_one_letter_code
_entity_poly.pdbx_strand_id
1 'polypeptide(L)'
;PGIKSLIICGVETHICIYQTVLGGLLAGYRMLVPADAVSSRTAANNHSGLQRIKQISGEIVNTEMVIYELLRKAGTREFKTLLPFLK
;
A
#
# COMPACT_ATOMS: atom_id res chain seq x y z
N PRO A 1 9.28 15.00 11.42
CA PRO A 1 8.68 13.66 11.70
C PRO A 1 9.68 12.53 11.44
N GLY A 2 9.78 11.54 12.35
CA GLY A 2 10.64 10.36 12.14
C GLY A 2 10.08 9.38 11.10
N ILE A 3 8.75 9.30 10.98
CA ILE A 3 8.07 8.49 9.98
C ILE A 3 7.87 9.29 8.69
N LYS A 4 8.27 8.71 7.55
CA LYS A 4 8.19 9.33 6.22
C LYS A 4 7.22 8.64 5.27
N SER A 5 6.91 7.37 5.51
CA SER A 5 6.07 6.54 4.64
C SER A 5 5.02 5.80 5.44
N LEU A 6 3.84 5.63 4.86
CA LEU A 6 2.73 4.85 5.42
C LEU A 6 2.28 3.80 4.41
N ILE A 7 2.09 2.57 4.87
CA ILE A 7 1.52 1.46 4.09
C ILE A 7 0.07 1.30 4.56
N ILE A 8 -0.89 1.44 3.63
CA ILE A 8 -2.32 1.43 3.95
C ILE A 8 -3.01 0.22 3.32
N CYS A 9 -3.66 -0.58 4.16
CA CYS A 9 -4.43 -1.76 3.79
C CYS A 9 -5.85 -1.67 4.38
N GLY A 10 -6.80 -2.44 3.85
CA GLY A 10 -8.16 -2.56 4.40
C GLY A 10 -9.28 -2.21 3.43
N VAL A 11 -10.44 -1.82 3.98
CA VAL A 11 -11.67 -1.54 3.23
C VAL A 11 -12.37 -0.29 3.80
N GLU A 12 -13.12 0.49 3.03
CA GLU A 12 -13.38 0.36 1.58
C GLU A 12 -12.42 1.23 0.76
N THR A 13 -11.83 0.67 -0.30
CA THR A 13 -10.82 1.33 -1.15
C THR A 13 -11.22 2.73 -1.62
N HIS A 14 -12.45 2.89 -2.09
CA HIS A 14 -12.98 4.14 -2.64
C HIS A 14 -13.50 5.13 -1.60
N ILE A 15 -13.54 4.73 -0.32
CA ILE A 15 -14.06 5.57 0.77
C ILE A 15 -12.93 5.80 1.78
N CYS A 16 -12.79 4.93 2.78
CA CYS A 16 -11.89 5.15 3.92
C CYS A 16 -10.43 5.10 3.49
N ILE A 17 -10.04 4.18 2.60
CA ILE A 17 -8.66 4.07 2.13
C ILE A 17 -8.28 5.31 1.31
N TYR A 18 -9.10 5.69 0.32
CA TYR A 18 -8.89 6.90 -0.47
C TYR A 18 -8.77 8.16 0.41
N GLN A 19 -9.70 8.38 1.34
CA GLN A 19 -9.67 9.56 2.22
C GLN A 19 -8.44 9.56 3.14
N THR A 20 -8.04 8.39 3.65
CA THR A 20 -6.83 8.25 4.48
C THR A 20 -5.57 8.55 3.67
N VAL A 21 -5.50 8.07 2.43
CA VAL A 21 -4.37 8.34 1.52
C VAL A 21 -4.28 9.83 1.19
N LEU A 22 -5.42 10.46 0.86
CA LEU A 22 -5.47 11.90 0.62
C LEU A 22 -4.97 12.69 1.83
N GLY A 23 -5.44 12.37 3.03
CA GLY A 23 -4.98 13.01 4.27
C GLY A 23 -3.49 12.81 4.52
N GLY A 24 -2.97 11.59 4.32
CA GLY A 24 -1.55 11.28 4.46
C GLY A 24 -0.66 12.05 3.48
N LEU A 25 -1.09 12.16 2.22
CA LEU A 25 -0.38 12.95 1.19
C LEU A 25 -0.35 14.45 1.55
N LEU A 26 -1.48 15.01 2.00
CA LEU A 26 -1.56 16.41 2.45
C LEU A 26 -0.67 16.68 3.67
N ALA A 27 -0.48 15.68 4.53
CA ALA A 27 0.44 15.73 5.66
C ALA A 27 1.91 15.47 5.29
N GLY A 28 2.22 15.24 4.01
CA GLY A 28 3.59 15.07 3.50
C GLY A 28 4.16 13.66 3.64
N TYR A 29 3.32 12.64 3.85
CA TYR A 29 3.75 11.25 3.87
C TYR A 29 3.81 10.65 2.45
N ARG A 30 4.79 9.77 2.21
CA ARG A 30 4.75 8.82 1.08
C ARG A 30 3.69 7.76 1.38
N MET A 31 2.68 7.62 0.52
CA MET A 31 1.58 6.69 0.73
C MET A 31 1.69 5.48 -0.21
N LEU A 32 1.90 4.29 0.37
CA LEU A 32 1.91 3.02 -0.35
C LEU A 32 0.59 2.28 -0.11
N VAL A 33 -0.03 1.81 -1.19
CA VAL A 33 -1.31 1.09 -1.15
C VAL A 33 -1.14 -0.25 -1.88
N PRO A 34 -0.97 -1.36 -1.16
CA PRO A 34 -0.94 -2.68 -1.77
C PRO A 34 -2.32 -3.04 -2.30
N ALA A 35 -2.46 -3.13 -3.63
CA ALA A 35 -3.73 -3.36 -4.32
C ALA A 35 -4.37 -4.71 -3.97
N ASP A 36 -3.55 -5.68 -3.59
CA ASP A 36 -3.91 -7.01 -3.10
C ASP A 36 -4.29 -7.03 -1.61
N ALA A 37 -4.08 -5.93 -0.88
CA ALA A 37 -4.44 -5.77 0.52
C ALA A 37 -5.53 -4.70 0.75
N VAL A 38 -6.18 -4.22 -0.31
CA VAL A 38 -7.34 -3.33 -0.24
C VAL A 38 -8.51 -3.86 -1.05
N SER A 39 -9.73 -3.58 -0.60
CA SER A 39 -10.92 -4.01 -1.32
C SER A 39 -12.13 -3.11 -1.07
N SER A 40 -13.17 -3.31 -1.87
CA SER A 40 -14.49 -2.70 -1.71
C SER A 40 -15.56 -3.76 -1.97
N ARG A 41 -16.81 -3.47 -1.62
CA ARG A 41 -17.92 -4.44 -1.83
C ARG A 41 -18.09 -4.87 -3.28
N THR A 42 -17.77 -4.00 -4.24
CA THR A 42 -17.80 -4.31 -5.68
C THR A 42 -16.44 -4.08 -6.31
N ALA A 43 -16.12 -4.85 -7.35
CA ALA A 43 -14.88 -4.68 -8.12
C ALA A 43 -14.81 -3.30 -8.80
N ALA A 44 -15.95 -2.77 -9.28
CA ALA A 44 -16.03 -1.45 -9.89
C ALA A 44 -15.66 -0.33 -8.89
N ASN A 45 -16.15 -0.43 -7.65
CA ASN A 45 -15.81 0.52 -6.60
C ASN A 45 -14.33 0.39 -6.21
N ASN A 46 -13.82 -0.83 -6.07
CA ASN A 46 -12.40 -1.06 -5.77
C ASN A 46 -11.50 -0.43 -6.84
N HIS A 47 -11.79 -0.70 -8.11
CA HIS A 47 -11.03 -0.16 -9.25
C HIS A 47 -11.08 1.37 -9.29
N SER A 48 -12.26 1.97 -9.08
CA SER A 48 -12.41 3.43 -9.04
C SER A 48 -11.59 4.06 -7.92
N GLY A 49 -11.57 3.43 -6.73
CA GLY A 49 -10.74 3.86 -5.60
C GLY A 49 -9.24 3.82 -5.92
N LEU A 50 -8.75 2.69 -6.45
CA LEU A 50 -7.34 2.54 -6.84
C LEU A 50 -6.91 3.56 -7.91
N GLN A 51 -7.74 3.77 -8.95
CA GLN A 51 -7.47 4.77 -9.98
C GLN A 51 -7.39 6.17 -9.38
N ARG A 52 -8.32 6.51 -8.49
CA ARG A 52 -8.33 7.83 -7.86
C ARG A 52 -7.13 8.06 -6.97
N ILE A 53 -6.73 7.06 -6.18
CA ILE A 53 -5.51 7.09 -5.36
C ILE A 53 -4.28 7.33 -6.24
N LYS A 54 -4.15 6.60 -7.37
CA LYS A 54 -3.05 6.77 -8.32
C LYS A 54 -2.99 8.20 -8.88
N GLN A 55 -4.13 8.79 -9.22
CA GLN A 55 -4.21 10.15 -9.76
C GLN A 55 -3.74 11.23 -8.78
N ILE A 56 -3.86 10.99 -7.47
CA ILE A 56 -3.39 11.93 -6.43
C ILE A 56 -1.98 11.60 -5.93
N SER A 57 -1.19 10.83 -6.70
CA SER A 57 0.18 10.43 -6.35
C SER A 57 0.30 9.41 -5.21
N GLY A 58 -0.78 8.73 -4.83
CA GLY A 58 -0.68 7.53 -4.00
C GLY A 58 -0.07 6.37 -4.80
N GLU A 59 0.89 5.67 -4.21
CA GLU A 59 1.62 4.60 -4.88
C GLU A 59 0.87 3.28 -4.80
N ILE A 60 0.30 2.86 -5.93
CA ILE A 60 -0.34 1.55 -6.05
C ILE A 60 0.75 0.49 -6.27
N VAL A 61 0.89 -0.41 -5.30
CA VAL A 61 1.89 -1.49 -5.26
C VAL A 61 1.20 -2.82 -5.00
N ASN A 62 1.95 -3.89 -4.79
CA ASN A 62 1.44 -5.12 -4.17
C ASN A 62 2.21 -5.43 -2.88
N THR A 63 1.69 -6.35 -2.06
CA THR A 63 2.27 -6.68 -0.75
C THR A 63 3.71 -7.18 -0.90
N GLU A 64 3.98 -7.97 -1.93
CA GLU A 64 5.29 -8.54 -2.20
C GLU A 64 6.34 -7.46 -2.50
N MET A 65 6.01 -6.49 -3.37
CA MET A 65 6.85 -5.33 -3.68
C MET A 65 7.21 -4.55 -2.41
N VAL A 66 6.23 -4.29 -1.54
CA VAL A 66 6.46 -3.57 -0.28
C VAL A 66 7.42 -4.33 0.62
N ILE A 67 7.24 -5.64 0.77
CA ILE A 67 8.11 -6.45 1.63
C ILE A 67 9.53 -6.47 1.07
N TYR A 68 9.72 -6.64 -0.23
CA TYR A 68 11.07 -6.60 -0.83
C TYR A 68 11.72 -5.21 -0.79
N GLU A 69 10.96 -4.12 -0.96
CA GLU A 69 11.44 -2.75 -0.75
C GLU A 69 11.97 -2.55 0.67
N LEU A 70 11.28 -3.12 1.68
CA LEU A 70 11.68 -3.05 3.07
C LEU A 70 12.92 -3.91 3.37
N LEU A 71 13.01 -5.09 2.77
CA LEU A 71 14.13 -6.02 2.99
C LEU A 71 15.44 -5.53 2.38
N ARG A 72 15.40 -4.84 1.23
CA ARG A 72 16.54 -4.25 0.47
C ARG A 72 17.64 -5.20 -0.01
N LYS A 73 17.84 -6.34 0.65
CA LYS A 73 18.93 -7.29 0.38
C LYS A 73 18.45 -8.73 0.55
N ALA A 74 18.67 -9.53 -0.48
CA ALA A 74 18.41 -10.97 -0.45
C ALA A 74 19.42 -11.73 0.43
N GLY A 75 19.01 -12.91 0.90
CA GLY A 75 19.88 -13.84 1.64
C GLY A 75 20.22 -13.44 3.08
N THR A 76 19.73 -12.29 3.56
CA THR A 76 19.79 -11.91 4.97
C THR A 76 18.97 -12.86 5.83
N ARG A 77 19.16 -12.80 7.16
CA ARG A 77 18.36 -13.61 8.09
C ARG A 77 16.88 -13.26 7.97
N GLU A 78 16.57 -11.97 7.93
CA GLU A 78 15.22 -11.42 7.84
C GLU A 78 14.56 -11.81 6.51
N PHE A 79 15.30 -11.77 5.40
CA PHE A 79 14.83 -12.28 4.10
C PHE A 79 14.45 -13.76 4.19
N LYS A 80 15.36 -14.60 4.72
CA LYS A 80 15.10 -16.04 4.87
C LYS A 80 13.91 -16.33 5.77
N THR A 81 13.70 -15.53 6.81
CA THR A 81 12.54 -15.65 7.71
C THR A 81 11.23 -15.31 7.00
N LEU A 82 11.23 -14.34 6.08
CA LEU A 82 10.02 -13.93 5.36
C LEU A 82 9.72 -14.79 4.13
N LEU A 83 10.71 -15.47 3.53
CA LEU A 83 10.55 -16.33 2.35
C LEU A 83 9.32 -17.27 2.41
N PRO A 84 9.00 -17.97 3.51
CA PRO A 84 7.83 -18.86 3.55
C PRO A 84 6.48 -18.16 3.38
N PHE A 85 6.44 -16.84 3.60
CA PHE A 85 5.23 -16.01 3.49
C PHE A 85 5.14 -15.26 2.15
N LEU A 86 6.20 -15.27 1.35
CA LEU A 86 6.28 -14.64 0.04
C LEU A 86 6.07 -15.73 -1.03
N LYS A 87 5.03 -15.59 -1.86
CA LYS A 87 4.65 -16.56 -2.90
C LYS A 87 4.65 -15.92 -4.27
#